data_AF-A0A447N2I6-F1
#
_entry.id   AF-A0A447N2I6-F1
#
_cell.length_a   1.000
_cell.length_b   1.000
_cell.length_c   1.000
_cell.angle_alpha   90.00
_cell.angle_beta   90.00
_cell.angle_gamma   90.00
#
_symmetry.space_group_name_H-M   'P 1'
#
loop_
_entity.id
_entity.type
_entity.pdbx_description
1 polymer ?
#
loop_
_entity_poly.entity_id
_entity_poly.type
_entity_poly.pdbx_seq_one_letter_code
_entity_poly.pdbx_strand_id
1 'polypeptide(L)'
;MNKNKYSTPLLMLATILAGMLSPMQSAVNGQLGHWLQDGNACAVISFASGLVVMFFIIIARKETRQQFASIPTLIKKRKIPLWNWFAGLCGAMVVFSEGASASALGVATFQTALISALLLSGLLCDRFGIGVEEKKYFTPWRITGALFAVIATIFVVSPQWHSTSFILLAILPFLAGLLAGWQPAGNAKVAEATGSMLVSITWNFIVGFCVLGAALAIRIALGHVTIQLPDTWWMYLGGPLVCCPSG
;
A
#
# COMPACT_ATOMS: atom_id res chain seq x y z
N MET A 1 -28.93 -22.75 -12.30
CA MET A 1 -27.73 -21.99 -11.90
C MET A 1 -26.81 -21.83 -13.11
N ASN A 2 -26.97 -20.74 -13.87
CA ASN A 2 -26.14 -20.45 -15.04
C ASN A 2 -25.50 -19.07 -14.79
N LYS A 3 -24.41 -19.03 -14.00
CA LYS A 3 -23.67 -17.79 -13.75
C LYS A 3 -22.77 -17.52 -14.96
N ASN A 4 -23.29 -16.63 -15.81
CA ASN A 4 -22.76 -16.03 -17.04
C ASN A 4 -21.28 -16.23 -17.40
N LYS A 5 -21.06 -16.80 -18.59
CA LYS A 5 -19.80 -16.80 -19.37
C LYS A 5 -19.26 -15.39 -19.65
N TYR A 6 -20.11 -14.35 -19.55
CA TYR A 6 -19.76 -12.93 -19.69
C TYR A 6 -19.21 -12.28 -18.41
N SER A 7 -19.35 -12.92 -17.24
CA SER A 7 -18.81 -12.38 -15.99
C SER A 7 -17.28 -12.49 -15.94
N THR A 8 -16.70 -13.56 -16.48
CA THR A 8 -15.23 -13.77 -16.46
C THR A 8 -14.44 -12.70 -17.22
N PRO A 9 -14.77 -12.33 -18.47
CA PRO A 9 -14.03 -11.28 -19.17
C PRO A 9 -14.21 -9.90 -18.51
N LEU A 10 -15.39 -9.61 -17.96
CA LEU A 10 -15.63 -8.37 -17.21
C LEU A 10 -14.76 -8.30 -15.94
N LEU A 11 -14.67 -9.40 -15.19
CA LEU A 11 -13.83 -9.53 -13.99
C LEU A 11 -12.33 -9.45 -14.33
N MET A 12 -11.91 -10.04 -15.46
CA MET A 12 -10.54 -9.91 -15.96
C MET A 12 -10.20 -8.45 -16.29
N LEU A 13 -11.08 -7.75 -17.02
CA LEU A 13 -10.90 -6.33 -17.30
C LEU A 13 -10.83 -5.49 -16.01
N ALA A 14 -11.73 -5.74 -15.05
CA ALA A 14 -11.70 -5.07 -13.75
C ALA A 14 -10.39 -5.30 -13.00
N THR A 15 -9.83 -6.52 -13.07
CA THR A 15 -8.55 -6.86 -12.43
C THR A 15 -7.37 -6.16 -13.10
N ILE A 16 -7.37 -6.07 -14.43
CA ILE A 16 -6.35 -5.33 -15.19
C ILE A 16 -6.41 -3.84 -14.83
N LEU A 17 -7.60 -3.24 -14.83
CA LEU A 17 -7.79 -1.84 -14.48
C LEU A 17 -7.39 -1.56 -13.03
N ALA A 18 -7.73 -2.44 -12.09
CA ALA A 18 -7.27 -2.33 -10.70
C ALA A 18 -5.73 -2.41 -10.60
N GLY A 19 -5.10 -3.29 -11.40
CA GLY A 19 -3.64 -3.39 -11.47
C GLY A 19 -2.97 -2.12 -12.00
N MET A 20 -3.63 -1.35 -12.85
CA MET A 20 -3.11 -0.07 -13.37
C MET A 20 -3.10 1.05 -12.32
N LEU A 21 -3.91 0.95 -11.26
CA LEU A 21 -3.96 1.96 -10.20
C LEU A 21 -2.66 2.05 -9.42
N SER A 22 -1.96 0.93 -9.19
CA SER A 22 -0.70 0.91 -8.44
C SER A 22 0.42 1.70 -9.14
N PRO A 23 0.74 1.46 -10.43
CA PRO A 23 1.68 2.31 -11.15
C PRO A 23 1.25 3.78 -11.24
N MET A 24 -0.04 4.07 -11.41
CA MET A 24 -0.54 5.45 -11.43
C MET A 24 -0.32 6.15 -10.09
N GLN A 25 -0.60 5.47 -8.98
CA GLN A 25 -0.34 5.97 -7.64
C GLN A 25 1.15 6.28 -7.45
N SER A 26 2.02 5.32 -7.80
CA SER A 26 3.46 5.48 -7.71
C SER A 26 3.98 6.66 -8.55
N ALA A 27 3.40 6.90 -9.73
CA ALA A 27 3.72 8.06 -10.54
C ALA A 27 3.31 9.38 -9.87
N VAL A 28 2.08 9.45 -9.36
CA VAL A 28 1.55 10.65 -8.68
C VAL A 28 2.33 10.96 -7.41
N ASN A 29 2.53 9.96 -6.55
CA ASN A 29 3.29 10.10 -5.31
C ASN A 29 4.78 10.39 -5.61
N GLY A 30 5.35 9.76 -6.63
CA GLY A 30 6.72 10.06 -7.08
C GLY A 30 6.89 11.52 -7.50
N GLN A 31 5.94 12.07 -8.26
CA GLN A 31 5.98 13.49 -8.63
C GLN A 31 5.77 14.41 -7.43
N LEU A 32 4.81 14.10 -6.56
CA LEU A 32 4.55 14.88 -5.34
C LEU A 32 5.78 14.90 -4.44
N GLY A 33 6.42 13.75 -4.22
CA GLY A 33 7.66 13.64 -3.46
C GLY A 33 8.83 14.37 -4.11
N HIS A 34 8.92 14.38 -5.44
CA HIS A 34 9.90 15.20 -6.15
C HIS A 34 9.62 16.69 -5.98
N TRP A 35 8.37 17.15 -6.05
CA TRP A 35 8.04 18.56 -5.82
C TRP A 35 8.37 19.00 -4.39
N LEU A 36 8.00 18.19 -3.41
CA LEU A 36 8.21 18.46 -1.99
C LEU A 36 9.67 18.26 -1.54
N GLN A 37 10.48 17.56 -2.35
CA GLN A 37 11.81 17.08 -2.00
C GLN A 37 11.81 16.26 -0.68
N ASP A 38 10.69 15.62 -0.34
CA ASP A 38 10.51 14.91 0.92
C ASP A 38 9.46 13.78 0.81
N GLY A 39 9.91 12.53 0.98
CA GLY A 39 9.04 11.36 0.92
C GLY A 39 8.04 11.25 2.09
N ASN A 40 8.38 11.78 3.27
CA ASN A 40 7.46 11.76 4.42
C ASN A 40 6.32 12.76 4.22
N ALA A 41 6.63 14.00 3.80
CA ALA A 41 5.62 14.99 3.46
C ALA A 41 4.67 14.50 2.36
N CYS A 42 5.22 13.88 1.31
CA CYS A 42 4.44 13.23 0.26
C CYS A 42 3.48 12.19 0.84
N ALA A 43 3.99 11.27 1.67
CA ALA A 43 3.17 10.22 2.25
C ALA A 43 2.07 10.77 3.17
N VAL A 44 2.35 11.79 3.98
CA VAL A 44 1.34 12.46 4.81
C VAL A 44 0.22 13.07 3.96
N ILE A 45 0.56 13.78 2.88
CA ILE A 45 -0.44 14.39 1.98
C ILE A 45 -1.26 13.31 1.25
N SER A 46 -0.61 12.24 0.79
CA SER A 46 -1.27 11.10 0.16
C SER A 46 -2.25 10.41 1.12
N PHE A 47 -1.83 10.17 2.37
CA PHE A 47 -2.72 9.61 3.39
C PHE A 47 -3.85 10.57 3.79
N ALA A 48 -3.58 11.88 3.89
CA ALA A 48 -4.58 12.89 4.21
C ALA A 48 -5.67 12.96 3.14
N SER A 49 -5.30 13.01 1.86
CA SER A 49 -6.25 13.02 0.75
C SER A 49 -7.10 11.74 0.70
N GLY A 50 -6.50 10.58 0.97
CA GLY A 50 -7.22 9.31 1.11
C GLY A 50 -8.22 9.32 2.27
N LEU A 51 -7.83 9.87 3.43
CA LEU A 51 -8.71 10.03 4.59
C LEU A 51 -9.90 10.94 4.29
N VAL A 52 -9.71 12.02 3.53
CA VAL A 52 -10.81 12.90 3.12
C VAL A 52 -11.84 12.12 2.30
N VAL A 53 -11.40 11.32 1.33
CA VAL A 53 -12.30 10.47 0.52
C VAL A 53 -13.01 9.43 1.41
N MET A 54 -12.26 8.75 2.27
CA MET A 54 -12.83 7.75 3.19
C MET A 54 -13.84 8.36 4.17
N PHE A 55 -13.59 9.57 4.65
CA PHE A 55 -14.52 10.29 5.53
C PHE A 55 -15.89 10.49 4.88
N PHE A 56 -15.92 10.95 3.63
CA PHE A 56 -17.18 11.11 2.88
C PHE A 56 -17.87 9.76 2.62
N ILE A 57 -17.11 8.71 2.32
CA ILE A 57 -17.67 7.35 2.11
C ILE A 57 -18.31 6.82 3.40
N ILE A 58 -17.65 6.96 4.55
CA ILE A 58 -18.16 6.48 5.84
C ILE A 58 -19.42 7.26 6.25
N ILE A 59 -19.42 8.59 6.10
CA ILE A 59 -20.55 9.40 6.56
C ILE A 59 -21.81 9.17 5.70
N ALA A 60 -21.63 8.83 4.42
CA ALA A 60 -22.72 8.56 3.49
C ALA A 60 -23.45 7.22 3.78
N ARG A 61 -22.82 6.27 4.47
CA ARG A 61 -23.38 4.92 4.70
C ARG A 61 -23.54 4.64 6.19
N LYS A 62 -24.80 4.56 6.66
CA LYS A 62 -25.14 4.29 8.06
C LYS A 62 -24.50 3.00 8.59
N GLU A 63 -24.49 1.95 7.77
CA GLU A 63 -23.88 0.66 8.11
C GLU A 63 -22.37 0.80 8.33
N THR A 64 -21.65 1.42 7.39
CA THR A 64 -20.19 1.62 7.48
C THR A 64 -19.82 2.48 8.69
N ARG A 65 -20.63 3.49 9.03
CA ARG A 65 -20.45 4.30 10.25
C ARG A 65 -20.57 3.46 11.52
N GLN A 66 -21.54 2.56 11.60
CA GLN A 66 -21.72 1.65 12.75
C GLN A 66 -20.56 0.64 12.85
N GLN A 67 -20.14 0.08 11.72
CA GLN A 67 -18.99 -0.81 11.64
C GLN A 67 -17.70 -0.12 12.09
N PHE A 68 -17.47 1.12 11.66
CA PHE A 68 -16.32 1.92 12.11
C PHE A 68 -16.37 2.22 13.62
N ALA A 69 -17.53 2.60 14.15
CA ALA A 69 -17.71 2.85 15.58
C ALA A 69 -17.49 1.62 16.46
N SER A 70 -17.49 0.41 15.88
CA SER A 70 -17.22 -0.84 16.61
C SER A 70 -15.74 -1.07 16.92
N ILE A 71 -14.82 -0.40 16.22
CA ILE A 71 -13.36 -0.63 16.31
C ILE A 71 -12.84 -0.53 17.76
N PRO A 72 -13.12 0.52 18.55
CA PRO A 72 -12.59 0.63 19.91
C PRO A 72 -13.00 -0.55 20.80
N THR A 73 -14.23 -1.07 20.58
CA THR A 73 -14.74 -2.23 21.31
C THR A 73 -14.02 -3.51 20.88
N LEU A 74 -13.73 -3.69 19.59
CA LEU A 74 -12.99 -4.84 19.06
C LEU A 74 -11.55 -4.88 19.56
N ILE A 75 -10.88 -3.73 19.61
CA ILE A 75 -9.53 -3.58 20.18
C ILE A 75 -9.57 -3.93 21.68
N LYS A 76 -10.49 -3.34 22.45
CA LYS A 76 -10.62 -3.58 23.90
C LYS A 76 -10.89 -5.05 24.23
N LYS A 77 -11.73 -5.71 23.42
CA LYS A 77 -12.06 -7.14 23.58
C LYS A 77 -10.98 -8.09 23.04
N ARG A 78 -9.89 -7.56 22.44
CA ARG A 78 -8.81 -8.34 21.81
C ARG A 78 -9.32 -9.45 20.88
N LYS A 79 -10.40 -9.17 20.13
CA LYS A 79 -11.00 -10.16 19.21
C LYS A 79 -10.06 -10.57 18.08
N ILE A 80 -9.17 -9.67 17.69
CA ILE A 80 -8.09 -9.95 16.75
C ILE A 80 -6.76 -9.53 17.37
N PRO A 81 -5.64 -10.17 16.97
CA PRO A 81 -4.32 -9.80 17.43
C PRO A 81 -3.98 -8.32 17.18
N LEU A 82 -3.27 -7.70 18.12
CA LEU A 82 -3.02 -6.25 18.09
C LEU A 82 -2.21 -5.81 16.87
N TRP A 83 -1.29 -6.64 16.38
CA TRP A 83 -0.46 -6.33 15.22
C TRP A 83 -1.29 -6.10 13.94
N ASN A 84 -2.46 -6.72 13.79
CA ASN A 84 -3.32 -6.51 12.62
C ASN A 84 -3.84 -5.07 12.52
N TRP A 85 -4.02 -4.39 13.66
CA TRP A 85 -4.42 -2.99 13.68
C TRP A 85 -3.31 -2.04 13.21
N PHE A 86 -2.06 -2.51 13.14
CA PHE A 86 -0.91 -1.75 12.66
C PHE A 86 -0.50 -2.09 11.23
N ALA A 87 -1.30 -2.89 10.51
CA ALA A 87 -1.04 -3.24 9.10
C ALA A 87 -0.92 -1.99 8.20
N GLY A 88 -1.56 -0.88 8.56
CA GLY A 88 -1.43 0.42 7.88
C GLY A 88 0.00 0.98 7.83
N LEU A 89 0.88 0.59 8.75
CA LEU A 89 2.29 1.00 8.71
C LEU A 89 3.04 0.43 7.51
N CYS A 90 2.66 -0.75 7.04
CA CYS A 90 3.26 -1.33 5.83
C CYS A 90 2.89 -0.49 4.59
N GLY A 91 1.62 -0.08 4.47
CA GLY A 91 1.18 0.81 3.41
C GLY A 91 1.84 2.19 3.49
N ALA A 92 2.01 2.71 4.72
CA ALA A 92 2.73 3.97 4.96
C ALA A 92 4.17 3.89 4.45
N MET A 93 4.86 2.77 4.67
CA MET A 93 6.20 2.54 4.14
C MET A 93 6.22 2.45 2.61
N VAL A 94 5.24 1.80 1.97
CA VAL A 94 5.14 1.75 0.51
C VAL A 94 4.98 3.16 -0.08
N VAL A 95 4.05 3.95 0.44
CA VAL A 95 3.78 5.31 -0.08
C VAL A 95 4.94 6.27 0.24
N PHE A 96 5.58 6.14 1.41
CA PHE A 96 6.83 6.84 1.69
C PHE A 96 7.89 6.48 0.65
N SER A 97 8.02 5.19 0.33
CA SER A 97 8.96 4.75 -0.69
C SER A 97 8.65 5.34 -2.05
N GLU A 98 7.38 5.43 -2.44
CA GLU A 98 6.98 6.08 -3.69
C GLU A 98 7.43 7.53 -3.73
N GLY A 99 7.12 8.32 -2.70
CA GLY A 99 7.53 9.72 -2.63
C GLY A 99 9.04 9.92 -2.58
N ALA A 100 9.77 9.01 -1.94
CA ALA A 100 11.21 9.12 -1.77
C ALA A 100 12.02 8.67 -2.99
N SER A 101 11.54 7.68 -3.77
CA SER A 101 12.36 7.05 -4.81
C SER A 101 11.70 6.87 -6.17
N ALA A 102 10.37 6.94 -6.32
CA ALA A 102 9.73 6.58 -7.60
C ALA A 102 10.09 7.52 -8.76
N SER A 103 10.26 8.82 -8.50
CA SER A 103 10.68 9.81 -9.51
C SER A 103 12.12 9.60 -9.98
N ALA A 104 13.02 9.19 -9.09
CA ALA A 104 14.41 8.91 -9.41
C ALA A 104 14.62 7.53 -10.05
N LEU A 105 13.88 6.51 -9.60
CA LEU A 105 13.98 5.14 -10.12
C LEU A 105 13.24 4.94 -11.45
N GLY A 106 12.19 5.73 -11.67
CA GLY A 106 11.16 5.46 -12.66
C GLY A 106 10.14 4.43 -12.16
N VAL A 107 8.88 4.60 -12.55
CA VAL A 107 7.74 3.81 -12.08
C VAL A 107 7.92 2.31 -12.37
N ALA A 108 8.47 1.95 -13.52
CA ALA A 108 8.69 0.54 -13.89
C ALA A 108 9.69 -0.16 -12.96
N THR A 109 10.83 0.49 -12.66
CA THR A 109 11.84 -0.03 -11.73
C THR A 109 11.30 -0.11 -10.31
N PHE A 110 10.57 0.92 -9.89
CA PHE A 110 9.92 0.94 -8.58
C PHE A 110 8.95 -0.24 -8.42
N GLN A 111 8.04 -0.41 -9.38
CA GLN A 111 6.99 -1.44 -9.33
C GLN A 111 7.58 -2.85 -9.44
N THR A 112 8.59 -3.07 -10.28
CA THR A 112 9.24 -4.39 -10.38
C THR A 112 9.96 -4.77 -9.08
N ALA A 113 10.68 -3.84 -8.45
CA ALA A 113 11.29 -4.05 -7.14
C ALA A 113 10.26 -4.29 -6.02
N LEU A 114 9.16 -3.52 -6.02
CA LEU A 114 8.07 -3.68 -5.04
C LEU A 114 7.36 -5.02 -5.20
N ILE A 115 6.97 -5.38 -6.43
CA ILE A 115 6.18 -6.59 -6.73
C ILE A 115 7.01 -7.86 -6.47
N SER A 116 8.30 -7.87 -6.80
CA SER A 116 9.15 -9.03 -6.49
C SER A 116 9.22 -9.29 -4.99
N ALA A 117 9.37 -8.25 -4.19
CA ALA A 117 9.33 -8.35 -2.74
C ALA A 117 7.96 -8.77 -2.19
N LEU A 118 6.86 -8.23 -2.73
CA LEU A 118 5.49 -8.64 -2.37
C LEU A 118 5.27 -10.13 -2.64
N LEU A 119 5.75 -10.65 -3.77
CA LEU A 119 5.65 -12.07 -4.11
C LEU A 119 6.44 -12.95 -3.15
N LEU A 120 7.67 -12.57 -2.81
CA LEU A 120 8.49 -13.29 -1.84
C LEU A 120 7.83 -13.31 -0.46
N SER A 121 7.39 -12.15 0.02
CA SER A 121 6.72 -12.01 1.32
C SER A 121 5.38 -12.75 1.36
N GLY A 122 4.58 -12.68 0.30
CA GLY A 122 3.33 -13.42 0.18
C GLY A 122 3.52 -14.94 0.19
N LEU A 123 4.59 -15.46 -0.44
CA LEU A 123 4.95 -16.87 -0.37
C LEU A 123 5.31 -17.31 1.05
N LEU A 124 6.06 -16.49 1.78
CA LEU A 124 6.38 -16.75 3.17
C LEU A 124 5.12 -16.73 4.04
N CYS A 125 4.24 -15.74 3.85
CA CYS A 125 2.97 -15.66 4.57
C CYS A 125 2.12 -16.92 4.35
N ASP A 126 1.98 -17.35 3.10
CA ASP A 126 1.23 -18.56 2.75
C ASP A 126 1.80 -19.84 3.38
N ARG A 127 3.13 -19.93 3.47
CA ARG A 127 3.81 -21.05 4.12
C ARG A 127 3.62 -21.05 5.63
N PHE A 128 3.70 -19.88 6.25
CA PHE A 128 3.54 -19.73 7.70
C PHE A 128 2.07 -19.76 8.14
N GLY A 129 1.12 -19.67 7.20
CA GLY A 129 -0.31 -19.64 7.50
C GLY A 129 -0.79 -18.26 7.95
N ILE A 130 -0.08 -17.20 7.57
CA ILE A 130 -0.44 -15.83 7.91
C ILE A 130 -1.56 -15.37 6.95
N GLY A 131 -2.78 -15.27 7.46
CA GLY A 131 -3.94 -14.78 6.69
C GLY A 131 -4.68 -15.80 5.83
N VAL A 132 -4.28 -17.07 5.88
CA VAL A 132 -4.94 -18.17 5.18
C VAL A 132 -5.46 -19.18 6.20
N GLU A 133 -6.65 -19.74 5.96
CA GLU A 133 -7.24 -20.78 6.82
C GLU A 133 -6.44 -22.08 6.77
N GLU A 134 -5.93 -22.43 5.58
CA GLU A 134 -5.05 -23.58 5.36
C GLU A 134 -3.68 -23.14 4.86
N LYS A 135 -2.63 -23.69 5.48
CA LYS A 135 -1.24 -23.44 5.06
C LYS A 135 -1.04 -23.95 3.64
N LYS A 136 -0.58 -23.08 2.75
CA LYS A 136 -0.28 -23.47 1.38
C LYS A 136 1.17 -23.91 1.29
N TYR A 137 1.40 -25.05 0.63
CA TYR A 137 2.74 -25.56 0.38
C TYR A 137 3.45 -24.77 -0.72
N PHE A 138 4.78 -24.74 -0.67
CA PHE A 138 5.59 -24.25 -1.77
C PHE A 138 5.48 -25.23 -2.94
N THR A 139 4.63 -24.89 -3.91
CA THR A 139 4.58 -25.65 -5.17
C THR A 139 5.74 -25.19 -6.07
N PRO A 140 6.28 -26.08 -6.91
CA PRO A 140 7.35 -25.73 -7.85
C PRO A 140 7.01 -24.50 -8.70
N TRP A 141 5.76 -24.40 -9.15
CA TRP A 141 5.25 -23.29 -9.97
C TRP A 141 5.25 -21.93 -9.26
N ARG A 142 4.97 -21.93 -7.95
CA ARG A 142 4.98 -20.71 -7.14
C ARG A 142 6.39 -20.22 -6.89
N ILE A 143 7.32 -21.15 -6.65
CA ILE A 143 8.74 -20.85 -6.49
C ILE A 143 9.31 -20.30 -7.81
N THR A 144 9.06 -20.94 -8.94
CA THR A 144 9.55 -20.47 -10.24
C THR A 144 9.00 -19.10 -10.61
N GLY A 145 7.72 -18.83 -10.33
CA GLY A 145 7.14 -17.50 -10.53
C GLY A 145 7.84 -16.40 -9.70
N ALA A 146 8.12 -16.66 -8.42
CA ALA A 146 8.86 -15.70 -7.61
C ALA A 146 10.31 -15.55 -8.04
N LEU A 147 10.98 -16.63 -8.47
CA LEU A 147 12.32 -16.55 -9.04
C LEU A 147 12.35 -15.66 -10.30
N PHE A 148 11.37 -15.78 -11.19
CA PHE A 148 11.27 -14.90 -12.36
C PHE A 148 11.06 -13.43 -11.96
N ALA A 149 10.26 -13.15 -10.93
CA ALA A 149 10.10 -11.77 -10.44
C ALA A 149 11.41 -11.18 -9.89
N VAL A 150 12.19 -11.99 -9.18
CA VAL A 150 13.51 -11.58 -8.68
C VAL A 150 14.49 -11.35 -9.83
N ILE A 151 14.57 -12.27 -10.79
CA ILE A 151 15.42 -12.13 -11.98
C ILE A 151 15.04 -10.89 -12.79
N ALA A 152 13.75 -10.64 -12.99
CA ALA A 152 13.26 -9.43 -13.65
C ALA A 152 13.71 -8.16 -12.92
N THR A 153 13.64 -8.13 -11.59
CA THR A 153 14.12 -7.00 -10.79
C THR A 153 15.63 -6.79 -10.98
N ILE A 154 16.42 -7.86 -10.97
CA ILE A 154 17.87 -7.81 -11.21
C ILE A 154 18.17 -7.21 -12.59
N PHE A 155 17.46 -7.64 -13.63
CA PHE A 155 17.64 -7.11 -15.00
C PHE A 155 17.21 -5.66 -15.14
N VAL A 156 16.15 -5.23 -14.45
CA VAL A 156 15.72 -3.83 -14.50
C VAL A 156 16.71 -2.91 -13.80
N VAL A 157 17.36 -3.39 -12.73
CA VAL A 157 18.35 -2.62 -11.95
C VAL A 157 19.77 -2.71 -12.54
N SER A 158 20.10 -3.75 -13.30
CA SER A 158 21.46 -4.01 -13.82
C SER A 158 22.11 -2.87 -14.60
N PRO A 159 21.38 -2.06 -15.40
CA PRO A 159 22.01 -0.94 -16.10
C PRO A 159 22.59 0.12 -15.15
N GLN A 160 22.10 0.17 -13.91
CA GLN A 160 22.43 1.21 -12.94
C GLN A 160 23.32 0.72 -11.78
N TRP A 161 23.93 -0.46 -11.89
CA TRP A 161 24.80 -1.03 -10.83
C TRP A 161 26.01 -0.18 -10.46
N HIS A 162 26.38 0.78 -11.31
CA HIS A 162 27.49 1.69 -11.07
C HIS A 162 27.10 2.84 -10.13
N SER A 163 25.80 3.09 -9.92
CA SER A 163 25.29 4.17 -9.07
C SER A 163 24.85 3.64 -7.71
N THR A 164 25.68 3.86 -6.68
CA THR A 164 25.35 3.48 -5.30
C THR A 164 24.04 4.11 -4.82
N SER A 165 23.81 5.39 -5.14
CA SER A 165 22.58 6.10 -4.77
C SER A 165 21.35 5.46 -5.39
N PHE A 166 21.44 5.01 -6.65
CA PHE A 166 20.32 4.33 -7.30
C PHE A 166 20.00 2.99 -6.64
N ILE A 167 21.03 2.19 -6.33
CA ILE A 167 20.84 0.91 -5.64
C ILE A 167 20.21 1.12 -4.26
N LEU A 168 20.68 2.12 -3.50
CA LEU A 168 20.11 2.46 -2.20
C LEU A 168 18.63 2.86 -2.31
N LEU A 169 18.27 3.64 -3.32
CA LEU A 169 16.88 4.00 -3.59
C LEU A 169 16.03 2.80 -4.02
N ALA A 170 16.59 1.84 -4.75
CA ALA A 170 15.89 0.62 -5.19
C ALA A 170 15.67 -0.40 -4.07
N ILE A 171 16.50 -0.37 -3.02
CA ILE A 171 16.29 -1.17 -1.80
C ILE A 171 15.02 -0.72 -1.07
N LEU A 172 14.71 0.57 -1.11
CA LEU A 172 13.58 1.16 -0.40
C LEU A 172 12.20 0.56 -0.80
N PRO A 173 11.80 0.49 -2.08
CA PRO A 173 10.57 -0.21 -2.49
C PRO A 173 10.64 -1.71 -2.24
N PHE A 174 11.81 -2.33 -2.35
CA PHE A 174 11.97 -3.76 -2.08
C PHE A 174 11.67 -4.08 -0.60
N LEU A 175 12.26 -3.33 0.34
CA LEU A 175 11.96 -3.49 1.77
C LEU A 175 10.51 -3.17 2.09
N ALA A 176 9.95 -2.12 1.48
CA ALA A 176 8.54 -1.78 1.64
C ALA A 176 7.63 -2.92 1.16
N GLY A 177 7.95 -3.56 0.03
CA GLY A 177 7.21 -4.72 -0.48
C GLY A 177 7.32 -5.95 0.42
N LEU A 178 8.50 -6.21 0.99
CA LEU A 178 8.67 -7.31 1.94
C LEU A 178 7.78 -7.11 3.18
N LEU A 179 7.71 -5.88 3.68
CA LEU A 179 6.84 -5.51 4.80
C LEU A 179 5.36 -5.54 4.40
N ALA A 180 5.01 -5.10 3.19
CA ALA A 180 3.63 -5.03 2.73
C ALA A 180 3.02 -6.37 2.32
N GLY A 181 3.83 -7.41 2.08
CA GLY A 181 3.31 -8.71 1.64
C GLY A 181 2.34 -9.39 2.62
N TRP A 182 2.47 -9.14 3.93
CA TRP A 182 1.52 -9.63 4.93
C TRP A 182 0.31 -8.70 5.15
N GLN A 183 0.36 -7.46 4.66
CA GLN A 183 -0.69 -6.47 4.89
C GLN A 183 -2.08 -6.93 4.41
N PRO A 184 -2.25 -7.60 3.24
CA PRO A 184 -3.54 -8.14 2.83
C PRO A 184 -4.17 -9.09 3.86
N ALA A 185 -3.35 -9.91 4.53
CA ALA A 185 -3.80 -10.82 5.59
C ALA A 185 -4.31 -10.05 6.82
N GLY A 186 -3.56 -9.05 7.27
CA GLY A 186 -3.96 -8.18 8.39
C GLY A 186 -5.25 -7.43 8.08
N ASN A 187 -5.33 -6.85 6.87
CA ASN A 187 -6.49 -6.10 6.41
C ASN A 187 -7.75 -6.97 6.35
N ALA A 188 -7.62 -8.22 5.86
CA ALA A 188 -8.72 -9.18 5.80
C ALA A 188 -9.26 -9.49 7.20
N LYS A 189 -8.38 -9.67 8.20
CA LYS A 189 -8.80 -9.94 9.59
C LYS A 189 -9.50 -8.75 10.23
N VAL A 190 -9.05 -7.52 9.97
CA VAL A 190 -9.76 -6.31 10.42
C VAL A 190 -11.11 -6.19 9.71
N ALA A 191 -11.17 -6.46 8.40
CA ALA A 191 -12.40 -6.42 7.62
C ALA A 191 -13.42 -7.47 8.09
N GLU A 192 -12.98 -8.70 8.37
CA GLU A 192 -13.81 -9.78 8.93
C GLU A 192 -14.38 -9.40 10.30
N ALA A 193 -13.54 -8.83 11.18
CA ALA A 193 -13.95 -8.43 12.53
C ALA A 193 -14.90 -7.22 12.56
N THR A 194 -14.74 -6.29 11.62
CA THR A 194 -15.55 -5.05 11.52
C THR A 194 -16.75 -5.20 10.59
N GLY A 195 -16.76 -6.21 9.72
CA GLY A 195 -17.79 -6.42 8.69
C GLY A 195 -17.58 -5.59 7.42
N SER A 196 -16.45 -4.90 7.24
CA SER A 196 -16.22 -4.05 6.06
C SER A 196 -14.76 -3.83 5.71
N MET A 197 -14.43 -4.08 4.44
CA MET A 197 -13.11 -3.78 3.87
C MET A 197 -12.84 -2.27 3.85
N LEU A 198 -13.85 -1.44 3.62
CA LEU A 198 -13.71 0.03 3.62
C LEU A 198 -13.30 0.54 5.01
N VAL A 199 -13.83 -0.06 6.07
CA VAL A 199 -13.46 0.26 7.46
C VAL A 199 -12.00 -0.13 7.74
N SER A 200 -11.57 -1.30 7.25
CA SER A 200 -10.18 -1.76 7.33
C SER A 200 -9.20 -0.81 6.60
N ILE A 201 -9.55 -0.40 5.37
CA ILE A 201 -8.77 0.58 4.58
C ILE A 201 -8.69 1.92 5.32
N THR A 202 -9.81 2.42 5.82
CA THR A 202 -9.84 3.69 6.56
C THR A 202 -8.97 3.62 7.82
N TRP A 203 -9.04 2.51 8.56
CA TRP A 203 -8.21 2.33 9.75
C TRP A 203 -6.71 2.35 9.41
N ASN A 204 -6.31 1.70 8.32
CA ASN A 204 -4.93 1.76 7.86
C ASN A 204 -4.48 3.17 7.52
N PHE A 205 -5.34 3.94 6.83
CA PHE A 205 -5.07 5.35 6.56
C PHE A 205 -4.91 6.16 7.84
N ILE A 206 -5.75 5.93 8.85
CA ILE A 206 -5.63 6.64 10.14
C ILE A 206 -4.29 6.31 10.81
N VAL A 207 -3.93 5.03 10.91
CA VAL A 207 -2.68 4.61 11.56
C VAL A 207 -1.46 5.13 10.82
N GLY A 208 -1.43 5.02 9.49
CA GLY A 208 -0.34 5.55 8.67
C GLY A 208 -0.22 7.06 8.76
N PHE A 209 -1.34 7.80 8.66
CA PHE A 209 -1.37 9.25 8.78
C PHE A 209 -0.88 9.72 10.15
N CYS A 210 -1.31 9.08 11.24
CA CYS A 210 -0.89 9.44 12.59
C CYS A 210 0.63 9.26 12.77
N VAL A 211 1.20 8.15 12.32
CA VAL A 211 2.64 7.87 12.51
C VAL A 211 3.50 8.76 11.60
N LEU A 212 3.17 8.85 10.31
CA LEU A 212 3.89 9.71 9.37
C LEU A 212 3.74 11.19 9.73
N GLY A 213 2.51 11.61 10.08
CA GLY A 213 2.18 12.96 10.49
C GLY A 213 2.91 13.38 11.76
N ALA A 214 3.00 12.50 12.77
CA ALA A 214 3.80 12.76 13.96
C ALA A 214 5.28 12.91 13.62
N ALA A 215 5.84 12.01 12.79
CA ALA A 215 7.23 12.10 12.35
C ALA A 215 7.50 13.40 11.57
N LEU A 216 6.57 13.82 10.71
CA LEU A 216 6.68 15.06 9.95
C LEU A 216 6.59 16.29 10.86
N ALA A 217 5.64 16.31 11.80
CA ALA A 217 5.48 17.40 12.75
C ALA A 217 6.73 17.58 13.62
N ILE A 218 7.35 16.49 14.08
CA ILE A 218 8.62 16.53 14.81
C ILE A 218 9.72 17.13 13.93
N ARG A 219 9.83 16.70 12.67
CA ARG A 219 10.85 17.22 11.74
C ARG A 219 10.67 18.70 11.42
N ILE A 220 9.43 19.17 11.30
CA ILE A 220 9.12 20.59 11.13
C ILE A 220 9.47 21.37 12.39
N ALA A 221 9.10 20.87 13.57
CA ALA A 221 9.40 21.52 14.86
C ALA A 221 10.91 21.65 15.13
N LEU A 222 11.70 20.70 14.64
CA LEU A 222 13.16 20.74 14.69
C LEU A 222 13.78 21.64 13.59
N GLY A 223 12.97 22.24 12.71
CA GLY A 223 13.44 23.09 11.62
C GLY A 223 14.10 22.34 10.45
N HIS A 224 13.95 21.01 10.38
CA HIS A 224 14.59 20.19 9.35
C HIS A 224 13.85 20.22 8.00
N VAL A 225 12.59 20.67 7.96
CA VAL A 225 11.75 20.62 6.77
C VAL A 225 10.87 21.87 6.68
N THR A 226 10.86 22.50 5.51
CA THR A 226 9.90 23.54 5.12
C THR A 226 9.05 23.01 3.97
N ILE A 227 7.73 22.95 4.16
CA ILE A 227 6.80 22.38 3.17
C ILE A 227 6.20 23.50 2.34
N GLN A 228 6.32 23.38 1.01
CA GLN A 228 5.59 24.20 0.05
C GLN A 228 4.62 23.31 -0.72
N LEU A 229 3.33 23.56 -0.55
CA LEU A 229 2.29 22.75 -1.18
C LEU A 229 2.21 23.05 -2.68
N PRO A 230 2.06 22.04 -3.55
CA PRO A 230 1.84 22.26 -4.97
C PRO A 230 0.44 22.83 -5.25
N ASP A 231 0.35 23.77 -6.19
CA ASP A 231 -0.94 24.29 -6.70
C ASP A 231 -1.64 23.29 -7.65
N THR A 232 -0.92 22.24 -8.04
CA THR A 232 -1.38 21.27 -9.03
C THR A 232 -2.27 20.20 -8.39
N TRP A 233 -3.57 20.27 -8.67
CA TRP A 233 -4.60 19.44 -8.01
C TRP A 233 -4.39 17.92 -8.14
N TRP A 234 -3.85 17.44 -9.27
CA TRP A 234 -3.72 16.00 -9.49
C TRP A 234 -2.63 15.36 -8.62
N MET A 235 -1.69 16.14 -8.08
CA MET A 235 -0.67 15.64 -7.16
C MET A 235 -1.27 15.13 -5.84
N TYR A 236 -2.51 15.53 -5.51
CA TYR A 236 -3.24 15.08 -4.33
C TYR A 236 -4.05 13.80 -4.56
N LEU A 237 -3.95 13.17 -5.74
CA LEU A 237 -4.72 11.96 -6.06
C LEU A 237 -4.08 10.66 -5.55
N GLY A 238 -2.87 10.71 -4.99
CA GLY A 238 -2.16 9.52 -4.51
C GLY A 238 -2.95 8.67 -3.51
N GLY A 239 -3.61 9.29 -2.53
CA GLY A 239 -4.50 8.61 -1.58
C GLY A 239 -5.81 8.12 -2.20
N PRO A 240 -6.55 8.99 -2.91
CA PRO A 240 -7.78 8.63 -3.60
C PRO A 240 -7.65 7.43 -4.55
N LEU A 241 -6.50 7.24 -5.20
CA LEU A 241 -6.27 6.10 -6.10
C LEU A 241 -6.33 4.74 -5.38
N VAL A 242 -5.94 4.66 -4.10
CA VAL A 242 -6.06 3.45 -3.25
C VAL A 242 -7.49 3.21 -2.80
N CYS A 243 -8.28 4.28 -2.71
CA CYS A 243 -9.64 4.24 -2.19
C CYS A 243 -10.63 3.60 -3.17
N CYS A 244 -10.23 3.43 -4.44
CA CYS A 244 -11.06 2.82 -5.46
C CYS A 244 -11.25 1.32 -5.13
N PRO A 245 -12.49 0.84 -4.93
CA PRO A 245 -12.73 -0.56 -4.66
C PRO A 245 -12.28 -1.38 -5.87
N SER A 246 -11.23 -2.18 -5.72
CA SER A 246 -11.07 -3.41 -6.50
C SER A 246 -12.25 -4.30 -6.09
N GLY A 247 -13.30 -4.28 -6.93
CA GLY A 247 -14.63 -4.83 -6.65
C GLY A 247 -14.68 -6.31 -6.30
#